data_AF-A0A1B6G9X5-F1
#
_entry.id   AF-A0A1B6G9X5-F1
#
_cell.length_a   1.000
_cell.length_b   1.000
_cell.length_c   1.000
_cell.angle_alpha   90.00
_cell.angle_beta   90.00
_cell.angle_gamma   90.00
#
_symmetry.space_group_name_H-M   'P 1'
#
loop_
_entity.id
_entity.type
_entity.pdbx_description
1 polymer ?
#
loop_
_entity_poly.entity_id
_entity_poly.type
_entity_poly.pdbx_seq_one_letter_code
_entity_poly.pdbx_strand_id
1 'polypeptide(L)'
;NMDKYSTQNLDTLHIARRVRELLSIHNVGQRLFAKYVLGLSQGTVSELLSKPKPWDKLTEKGRDSYRKMHAWACDDNAVMLLKSLIPKKGVGSGKDSGIPAMFARDTGDMTEERIAHILSEASHLMKTEDSHSNDDSRSPTQPQQCSSPPGRGDNSQNRKLKKYENDDIPQEQVVRIYQEELAKLMGRRFEDSMRGEQTYPGLL
;
A
#
# COMPACT_ATOMS: atom_id res chain seq x y z
N ASN A 1 -2.13 32.31 5.82
CA ASN A 1 -1.34 33.39 5.18
C ASN A 1 -0.91 32.97 3.76
N MET A 2 -1.88 32.73 2.87
CA MET A 2 -1.64 32.33 1.46
C MET A 2 -1.53 33.55 0.53
N ASP A 3 -2.04 34.69 0.98
CA ASP A 3 -2.19 35.91 0.18
C ASP A 3 -0.84 36.58 -0.15
N LYS A 4 0.18 36.34 0.67
CA LYS A 4 1.54 36.93 0.49
C LYS A 4 2.22 36.52 -0.82
N TYR A 5 1.83 35.40 -1.44
CA TYR A 5 2.44 34.90 -2.67
C TYR A 5 1.50 34.93 -3.88
N SER A 6 0.32 35.55 -3.74
CA SER A 6 -0.70 35.58 -4.79
C SER A 6 -0.23 36.25 -6.09
N THR A 7 0.68 37.23 -6.01
CA THR A 7 1.17 38.03 -7.14
C THR A 7 2.61 37.72 -7.58
N GLN A 8 3.31 36.81 -6.90
CA GLN A 8 4.72 36.53 -7.21
C GLN A 8 4.87 35.39 -8.21
N ASN A 9 5.76 35.58 -9.19
CA ASN A 9 6.24 34.49 -10.03
C ASN A 9 7.06 33.55 -9.17
N LEU A 10 6.60 32.31 -9.04
CA LEU A 10 7.26 31.31 -8.20
C LEU A 10 8.13 30.38 -9.05
N ASP A 11 9.31 30.05 -8.53
CA ASP A 11 10.15 29.01 -9.12
C ASP A 11 9.56 27.63 -8.79
N THR A 12 8.80 27.09 -9.76
CA THR A 12 8.12 25.79 -9.65
C THR A 12 9.11 24.64 -9.47
N LEU A 13 10.34 24.76 -10.02
CA LEU A 13 11.37 23.74 -9.89
C LEU A 13 11.94 23.74 -8.47
N HIS A 14 12.24 24.92 -7.94
CA HIS A 14 12.71 25.06 -6.56
C HIS A 14 11.66 24.54 -5.57
N ILE A 15 10.39 24.93 -5.73
CA ILE A 15 9.29 24.47 -4.88
C ILE A 15 9.16 22.95 -4.93
N ALA A 16 9.13 22.36 -6.13
CA ALA A 16 9.01 20.91 -6.28
C ALA A 16 10.18 20.17 -5.60
N ARG A 17 11.40 20.67 -5.72
CA ARG A 17 12.58 20.13 -5.03
C ARG A 17 12.42 20.20 -3.52
N ARG A 18 12.08 21.38 -2.99
CA ARG A 18 11.92 21.61 -1.54
C ARG A 18 10.82 20.72 -0.95
N VAL A 19 9.68 20.59 -1.64
CA VAL A 19 8.59 19.72 -1.19
C VAL A 19 9.02 18.27 -1.12
N ARG A 20 9.72 17.75 -2.14
CA ARG A 20 10.23 16.36 -2.11
C ARG A 20 11.19 16.13 -0.96
N GLU A 21 12.09 17.06 -0.72
CA GLU A 21 13.02 17.02 0.40
C GLU A 21 12.29 16.96 1.74
N LEU A 22 11.31 17.86 1.97
CA LEU A 22 10.51 17.87 3.20
C LEU A 22 9.72 16.57 3.40
N LEU A 23 9.12 16.03 2.33
CA LEU A 23 8.40 14.75 2.40
C LEU A 23 9.35 13.60 2.79
N SER A 24 10.58 13.61 2.27
CA SER A 24 11.59 12.60 2.58
C SER A 24 12.10 12.74 4.03
N ILE A 25 12.55 13.92 4.43
CA ILE A 25 13.11 14.19 5.77
C ILE A 25 12.11 13.88 6.88
N HIS A 26 10.82 14.12 6.64
CA HIS A 26 9.77 13.89 7.63
C HIS A 26 9.05 12.55 7.48
N ASN A 27 9.49 11.70 6.55
CA ASN A 27 8.87 10.42 6.21
C ASN A 27 7.36 10.55 5.92
N VAL A 28 6.97 11.66 5.29
CA VAL A 28 5.58 11.94 4.94
C VAL A 28 5.32 11.38 3.55
N GLY A 29 4.43 10.40 3.46
CA GLY A 29 4.02 9.84 2.19
C GLY A 29 3.32 10.87 1.30
N GLN A 30 3.68 10.88 0.02
CA GLN A 30 3.12 11.79 -0.97
C GLN A 30 1.58 11.73 -1.06
N ARG A 31 0.98 10.55 -0.81
CA ARG A 31 -0.48 10.38 -0.76
C ARG A 31 -1.14 11.26 0.31
N LEU A 32 -0.50 11.39 1.46
CA LEU A 32 -0.99 12.20 2.58
C LEU A 32 -0.94 13.68 2.20
N PHE A 33 0.20 14.12 1.68
CA PHE A 33 0.39 15.47 1.16
C PHE A 33 -0.62 15.84 0.07
N ALA A 34 -0.81 14.95 -0.91
CA ALA A 34 -1.75 15.15 -1.99
C ALA A 34 -3.18 15.36 -1.48
N LYS A 35 -3.61 14.56 -0.50
CA LYS A 35 -4.96 14.64 0.08
C LYS A 35 -5.16 15.89 0.94
N TYR A 36 -4.23 16.18 1.85
CA TYR A 36 -4.45 17.19 2.89
C TYR A 36 -3.96 18.59 2.54
N VAL A 37 -2.96 18.73 1.65
CA VAL A 37 -2.41 20.04 1.27
C VAL A 37 -3.00 20.53 -0.06
N LEU A 38 -3.05 19.64 -1.06
CA LEU A 38 -3.44 20.02 -2.42
C LEU A 38 -4.86 19.64 -2.80
N GLY A 39 -5.45 18.63 -2.16
CA GLY A 39 -6.77 18.10 -2.52
C GLY A 39 -6.75 17.42 -3.90
N LEU A 40 -5.63 16.82 -4.29
CA LEU A 40 -5.41 16.18 -5.58
C LEU A 40 -5.15 14.68 -5.42
N SER A 41 -5.23 13.94 -6.52
CA SER A 41 -4.79 12.54 -6.54
C SER A 41 -3.27 12.43 -6.40
N GLN A 42 -2.78 11.32 -5.85
CA GLN A 42 -1.34 11.09 -5.71
C GLN A 42 -0.63 11.08 -7.07
N GLY A 43 -1.26 10.52 -8.12
CA GLY A 43 -0.71 10.52 -9.48
C GLY A 43 -0.48 11.94 -10.03
N THR A 44 -1.45 12.85 -9.86
CA THR A 44 -1.30 14.24 -10.30
C THR A 44 -0.18 14.96 -9.55
N VAL A 45 -0.08 14.76 -8.24
CA VAL A 45 1.00 15.35 -7.44
C VAL A 45 2.35 14.74 -7.80
N SER A 46 2.39 13.46 -8.18
CA SER A 46 3.59 12.80 -8.69
C SER A 46 4.10 13.45 -9.96
N GLU A 47 3.23 13.73 -10.91
CA GLU A 47 3.61 14.44 -12.13
C GLU A 47 4.11 15.86 -11.83
N LEU A 48 3.39 16.61 -10.97
CA LEU A 48 3.76 17.98 -10.59
C LEU A 48 5.13 18.07 -9.92
N LEU A 49 5.45 17.10 -9.04
CA LEU A 49 6.73 17.07 -8.35
C LEU A 49 7.84 16.52 -9.25
N SER A 50 7.56 15.51 -10.09
CA SER A 50 8.59 14.85 -10.91
C SER A 50 9.00 15.70 -12.11
N LYS A 51 8.05 16.37 -12.77
CA LYS A 51 8.26 17.19 -13.96
C LYS A 51 7.55 18.54 -13.82
N PRO A 52 8.05 19.43 -12.95
CA PRO A 52 7.43 20.73 -12.75
C PRO A 52 7.49 21.55 -14.03
N LYS A 53 6.32 22.02 -14.49
CA LYS A 53 6.23 22.94 -15.63
C LYS A 53 6.70 24.34 -15.21
N PRO A 54 7.29 25.15 -16.11
CA PRO A 54 7.68 26.52 -15.81
C PRO A 54 6.43 27.39 -15.56
N TRP A 55 6.52 28.34 -14.62
CA TRP A 55 5.40 29.15 -14.10
C TRP A 55 4.49 29.72 -15.19
N ASP A 56 5.07 30.26 -16.27
CA ASP A 56 4.32 30.91 -17.36
C ASP A 56 3.44 29.93 -18.14
N LYS A 57 3.78 28.63 -18.13
CA LYS A 57 3.02 27.57 -18.82
C LYS A 57 2.00 26.86 -17.93
N LEU A 58 1.79 27.34 -16.70
CA LEU A 58 0.78 26.79 -15.80
C LEU A 58 -0.57 27.46 -16.02
N THR A 59 -1.63 26.65 -15.91
CA THR A 59 -2.99 27.15 -15.71
C THR A 59 -3.12 27.78 -14.31
N GLU A 60 -4.15 28.60 -14.09
CA GLU A 60 -4.37 29.25 -12.80
C GLU A 60 -4.50 28.22 -11.66
N LYS A 61 -5.25 27.13 -11.88
CA LYS A 61 -5.33 26.00 -10.94
C LYS A 61 -3.97 25.33 -10.68
N GLY A 62 -3.10 25.29 -11.68
CA GLY A 62 -1.73 24.81 -11.53
C GLY A 62 -0.93 25.74 -10.62
N ARG A 63 -1.01 27.06 -10.84
CA ARG A 63 -0.34 28.07 -10.02
C ARG A 63 -0.84 28.04 -8.57
N ASP A 64 -2.15 27.91 -8.37
CA ASP A 64 -2.75 27.71 -7.03
C ASP A 64 -2.10 26.54 -6.29
N SER A 65 -1.86 25.44 -7.00
CA SER A 65 -1.22 24.25 -6.42
C SER A 65 0.20 24.58 -5.97
N TYR A 66 1.01 25.27 -6.77
CA TYR A 66 2.37 25.68 -6.38
C TYR A 66 2.37 26.72 -5.25
N ARG A 67 1.40 27.64 -5.20
CA ARG A 67 1.27 28.57 -4.06
C ARG A 67 0.99 27.81 -2.76
N LYS A 68 0.09 26.82 -2.79
CA LYS A 68 -0.18 25.95 -1.62
C LYS A 68 1.06 25.15 -1.22
N MET A 69 1.77 24.59 -2.18
CA MET A 69 3.03 23.87 -1.92
C MET A 69 4.08 24.77 -1.28
N HIS A 70 4.26 25.99 -1.80
CA HIS A 70 5.19 26.97 -1.25
C HIS A 70 4.80 27.39 0.17
N ALA A 71 3.53 27.73 0.38
CA ALA A 71 3.02 28.12 1.70
C ALA A 71 3.23 27.02 2.74
N TRP A 72 2.95 25.75 2.37
CA TRP A 72 3.20 24.61 3.25
C TRP A 72 4.70 24.40 3.51
N ALA A 73 5.55 24.53 2.49
CA ALA A 73 6.99 24.34 2.64
C ALA A 73 7.70 25.43 3.46
N CYS A 74 7.08 26.61 3.62
CA CYS A 74 7.57 27.71 4.44
C CYS A 74 7.05 27.68 5.89
N ASP A 75 6.11 26.79 6.22
CA ASP A 75 5.50 26.71 7.56
C ASP A 75 5.80 25.36 8.21
N ASP A 76 6.82 25.35 9.08
CA ASP A 76 7.25 24.14 9.79
C ASP A 76 6.12 23.52 10.63
N ASN A 77 5.19 24.33 11.16
CA ASN A 77 4.05 23.80 11.91
C ASN A 77 3.11 23.01 11.00
N ALA A 78 2.89 23.47 9.76
CA ALA A 78 2.07 22.77 8.78
C ALA A 78 2.72 21.45 8.34
N VAL A 79 4.05 21.41 8.26
CA VAL A 79 4.81 20.18 7.98
C VAL A 79 4.70 19.20 9.14
N MET A 80 4.89 19.66 10.38
CA MET A 80 4.76 18.84 11.58
C MET A 80 3.34 18.31 11.79
N LEU A 81 2.32 19.12 11.48
CA LEU A 81 0.93 18.69 11.49
C LEU A 81 0.70 17.53 10.51
N LEU A 82 1.22 17.60 9.29
CA LEU A 82 1.06 16.52 8.33
C LEU A 82 1.79 15.24 8.78
N LYS A 83 2.95 15.37 9.43
CA LYS A 83 3.69 14.25 10.01
C LYS A 83 2.93 13.57 11.16
N SER A 84 2.21 14.32 11.99
CA SER A 84 1.43 13.73 13.10
C SER A 84 0.24 12.87 12.62
N LEU A 85 -0.23 13.10 11.39
CA LEU A 85 -1.29 12.31 10.74
C LEU A 85 -0.82 10.94 10.22
N ILE A 86 0.49 10.66 10.24
CA ILE A 86 1.00 9.34 9.83
C ILE A 86 0.48 8.30 10.83
N PRO A 87 -0.27 7.28 10.40
CA PRO A 87 -0.77 6.24 11.29
C PRO A 87 0.41 5.54 11.96
N LYS A 88 0.61 5.78 13.26
CA LYS A 88 1.57 5.01 14.05
C LYS A 88 0.94 3.64 14.26
N LYS A 89 1.46 2.62 13.57
CA LYS A 89 1.12 1.22 13.88
C LYS A 89 1.50 0.95 15.33
N GLY A 90 0.52 0.97 16.22
CA GLY A 90 0.68 0.71 17.64
C GLY A 90 -0.69 0.67 18.33
N VAL A 91 -1.23 -0.54 18.45
CA VAL A 91 -2.12 -1.03 19.52
C VAL A 91 -3.25 -0.09 19.96
N GLY A 92 -4.46 -0.35 19.47
CA GLY A 92 -5.69 0.12 20.11
C GLY A 92 -6.51 1.10 19.27
N SER A 93 -7.28 0.54 18.33
CA SER A 93 -8.67 0.93 18.04
C SER A 93 -9.14 0.10 16.87
N GLY A 94 -9.81 -1.02 17.18
CA GLY A 94 -10.55 -1.76 16.18
C GLY A 94 -11.83 -1.00 15.83
N LYS A 95 -12.04 -0.73 14.54
CA LYS A 95 -13.17 -1.28 13.76
C LYS A 95 -13.09 -0.77 12.33
N ASP A 96 -13.26 -1.73 11.43
CA ASP A 96 -13.68 -1.64 10.04
C ASP A 96 -12.92 -0.69 9.09
N SER A 97 -12.21 -1.30 8.14
CA SER A 97 -12.05 -0.87 6.74
C SER A 97 -11.02 -1.79 6.10
N GLY A 98 -11.50 -2.94 5.61
CA GLY A 98 -10.67 -3.89 4.89
C GLY A 98 -10.15 -3.30 3.59
N ILE A 99 -8.85 -3.02 3.51
CA ILE A 99 -8.10 -3.03 2.25
C ILE A 99 -6.83 -3.86 2.48
N PRO A 100 -6.55 -4.88 1.65
CA PRO A 100 -5.36 -5.71 1.80
C PRO A 100 -4.09 -4.86 1.67
N ALA A 101 -3.21 -4.98 2.65
CA ALA A 101 -1.88 -4.37 2.70
C ALA A 101 -0.89 -5.00 1.69
N MET A 102 -1.34 -5.36 0.49
CA MET A 102 -0.56 -6.08 -0.53
C MET A 102 0.31 -5.15 -1.40
N PHE A 103 0.15 -3.81 -1.31
CA PHE A 103 0.89 -2.84 -2.13
C PHE A 103 1.62 -1.74 -1.33
N ALA A 104 1.62 -1.81 0.01
CA ALA A 104 2.41 -0.90 0.84
C ALA A 104 3.86 -1.40 0.94
N ARG A 105 4.58 -1.37 -0.18
CA ARG A 105 6.02 -1.64 -0.24
C ARG A 105 6.74 -0.34 -0.56
N ASP A 106 6.87 0.49 0.47
CA ASP A 106 7.92 1.51 0.55
C ASP A 106 9.17 0.80 1.08
N THR A 107 9.83 0.04 0.20
CA THR A 107 11.14 -0.59 0.47
C THR A 107 12.20 0.32 -0.10
N GLY A 108 12.62 1.29 0.71
CA GLY A 108 13.73 2.19 0.41
C GLY A 108 15.04 1.85 1.13
N ASP A 109 15.08 0.83 2.01
CA ASP A 109 16.26 0.60 2.85
C ASP A 109 16.57 -0.89 3.13
N MET A 110 15.56 -1.77 3.23
CA MET A 110 15.77 -3.21 3.49
C MET A 110 16.08 -4.04 2.23
N THR A 111 15.99 -3.46 1.03
CA THR A 111 16.11 -4.20 -0.24
C THR A 111 17.53 -4.31 -0.74
N GLU A 112 18.40 -3.32 -0.48
CA GLU A 112 19.75 -3.33 -1.04
C GLU A 112 20.63 -4.41 -0.39
N GLU A 113 20.57 -4.57 0.95
CA GLU A 113 21.25 -5.66 1.66
C GLU A 113 20.69 -7.05 1.29
N ARG A 114 19.36 -7.17 1.13
CA ARG A 114 18.72 -8.42 0.67
C ARG A 114 19.14 -8.78 -0.76
N ILE A 115 19.20 -7.80 -1.66
CA ILE A 115 19.64 -7.99 -3.05
C ILE A 115 21.12 -8.39 -3.06
N ALA A 116 21.97 -7.71 -2.29
CA ALA A 116 23.38 -8.06 -2.16
C ALA A 116 23.58 -9.48 -1.60
N HIS A 117 22.80 -9.88 -0.60
CA HIS A 117 22.84 -11.23 -0.05
C HIS A 117 22.44 -12.29 -1.09
N ILE A 118 21.35 -12.06 -1.83
CA ILE A 118 20.87 -12.98 -2.88
C ILE A 118 21.92 -13.11 -4.02
N LEU A 119 22.52 -11.99 -4.44
CA LEU A 119 23.56 -11.99 -5.48
C LEU A 119 24.85 -12.68 -5.01
N SER A 120 25.23 -12.50 -3.74
CA SER A 120 26.38 -13.16 -3.14
C SER A 120 26.17 -14.67 -3.01
N GLU A 121 24.97 -15.10 -2.62
CA GLU A 121 24.57 -16.50 -2.50
C GLU A 121 24.53 -17.18 -3.88
N ALA A 122 23.99 -16.49 -4.89
CA ALA A 122 23.99 -16.97 -6.28
C ALA A 122 25.41 -17.10 -6.86
N SER A 123 26.33 -16.20 -6.50
CA SER A 123 27.72 -16.26 -6.96
C SER A 123 28.51 -17.40 -6.31
N HIS A 124 28.20 -17.78 -5.07
CA HIS A 124 28.80 -18.93 -4.40
C HIS A 124 28.38 -20.27 -5.03
N LEU A 125 27.14 -20.38 -5.52
CA LEU A 125 26.62 -21.59 -6.17
C LEU A 125 27.25 -21.89 -7.55
N MET A 126 27.88 -20.91 -8.19
CA MET A 126 28.56 -21.11 -9.49
C MET A 126 30.08 -21.29 -9.37
N LYS A 127 30.64 -21.35 -8.15
CA LYS A 127 32.09 -21.49 -7.89
C LYS A 127 32.50 -22.85 -7.32
N THR A 128 31.76 -23.90 -7.66
CA THR A 128 32.19 -25.29 -7.45
C THR A 128 32.60 -25.91 -8.80
N GLU A 129 33.85 -25.66 -9.18
CA GLU A 129 34.65 -26.44 -10.16
C GLU A 129 35.75 -27.11 -9.28
N ASP A 130 36.13 -28.39 -9.34
CA ASP A 130 36.65 -29.18 -10.46
C ASP A 130 36.90 -30.65 -10.03
N SER A 131 36.96 -31.58 -11.00
CA SER A 131 37.86 -32.76 -11.12
C SER A 131 37.19 -34.14 -11.34
N HIS A 132 37.34 -34.71 -12.55
CA HIS A 132 38.12 -35.95 -12.83
C HIS A 132 37.89 -36.52 -14.26
N SER A 133 38.97 -36.44 -15.08
CA SER A 133 39.51 -37.38 -16.10
C SER A 133 38.69 -37.99 -17.27
N ASN A 134 39.14 -37.63 -18.49
CA ASN A 134 39.53 -38.44 -19.66
C ASN A 134 38.63 -39.52 -20.33
N ASP A 135 38.46 -39.30 -21.64
CA ASP A 135 38.60 -40.21 -22.80
C ASP A 135 37.41 -41.03 -23.37
N ASP A 136 37.27 -40.89 -24.71
CA ASP A 136 36.56 -41.72 -25.71
C ASP A 136 35.01 -41.89 -25.60
N SER A 137 34.15 -41.79 -26.62
CA SER A 137 34.33 -41.89 -28.06
C SER A 137 33.05 -41.48 -28.83
N ARG A 138 33.21 -41.01 -30.08
CA ARG A 138 32.28 -40.99 -31.25
C ARG A 138 31.08 -40.02 -31.31
N SER A 139 31.26 -38.97 -32.11
CA SER A 139 30.31 -38.48 -33.13
C SER A 139 30.59 -39.21 -34.48
N PRO A 140 29.84 -39.10 -35.61
CA PRO A 140 28.95 -37.98 -36.02
C PRO A 140 27.70 -38.33 -36.88
N THR A 141 26.74 -37.40 -37.02
CA THR A 141 26.11 -37.01 -38.30
C THR A 141 25.19 -35.78 -38.13
N GLN A 142 25.28 -34.89 -39.11
CA GLN A 142 24.65 -33.56 -39.24
C GLN A 142 23.35 -33.66 -40.09
N PRO A 143 22.77 -32.55 -40.60
CA PRO A 143 21.90 -31.51 -40.02
C PRO A 143 20.41 -31.71 -40.43
N GLN A 144 19.48 -30.95 -39.84
CA GLN A 144 18.38 -30.22 -40.54
C GLN A 144 17.10 -30.05 -39.71
N GLN A 145 16.69 -28.78 -39.60
CA GLN A 145 15.33 -28.26 -39.75
C GLN A 145 14.29 -28.50 -38.64
N CYS A 146 13.88 -27.35 -38.08
CA CYS A 146 12.67 -27.08 -37.33
C CYS A 146 11.41 -27.58 -38.07
N SER A 147 10.57 -28.35 -37.38
CA SER A 147 9.15 -28.57 -37.69
C SER A 147 8.46 -29.10 -36.43
N SER A 148 7.58 -28.29 -35.84
CA SER A 148 6.73 -28.69 -34.71
C SER A 148 5.76 -29.81 -35.11
N PRO A 149 5.39 -30.73 -34.20
CA PRO A 149 4.17 -31.52 -34.33
C PRO A 149 3.06 -31.07 -33.36
N PRO A 150 1.77 -31.31 -33.70
CA PRO A 150 0.64 -30.59 -33.12
C PRO A 150 -0.19 -31.42 -32.13
N GLY A 151 -0.81 -30.69 -31.20
CA GLY A 151 -2.13 -31.00 -30.63
C GLY A 151 -2.17 -31.82 -29.35
N ARG A 152 -2.78 -31.25 -28.29
CA ARG A 152 -4.03 -31.74 -27.67
C ARG A 152 -4.46 -30.88 -26.47
N GLY A 153 -5.60 -30.23 -26.64
CA GLY A 153 -6.75 -30.21 -25.71
C GLY A 153 -6.51 -29.86 -24.24
N ASP A 154 -6.81 -28.61 -23.93
CA ASP A 154 -7.56 -28.13 -22.75
C ASP A 154 -7.62 -29.02 -21.50
N ASN A 155 -6.94 -28.59 -20.43
CA ASN A 155 -7.39 -28.88 -19.08
C ASN A 155 -6.97 -27.79 -18.07
N SER A 156 -7.28 -26.54 -18.39
CA SER A 156 -7.05 -25.43 -17.44
C SER A 156 -8.24 -25.21 -16.49
N GLN A 157 -9.40 -25.79 -16.78
CA GLN A 157 -10.62 -25.57 -15.98
C GLN A 157 -10.65 -26.41 -14.70
N ASN A 158 -10.07 -27.63 -14.68
CA ASN A 158 -10.14 -28.50 -13.50
C ASN A 158 -9.32 -28.00 -12.28
N ARG A 159 -8.28 -27.19 -12.51
CA ARG A 159 -7.57 -26.54 -11.39
C ARG A 159 -8.33 -25.37 -10.79
N LYS A 160 -9.31 -24.81 -11.50
CA LYS A 160 -10.03 -23.60 -11.10
C LYS A 160 -11.32 -23.92 -10.33
N LEU A 161 -11.96 -25.06 -10.63
CA LEU A 161 -13.18 -25.52 -9.95
C LEU A 161 -12.93 -26.07 -8.54
N LYS A 162 -11.80 -26.74 -8.29
CA LYS A 162 -11.45 -27.24 -6.95
C LYS A 162 -11.18 -26.17 -5.89
N LYS A 163 -11.01 -24.91 -6.31
CA LYS A 163 -10.70 -23.82 -5.37
C LYS A 163 -11.93 -23.37 -4.57
N TYR A 164 -13.14 -23.62 -5.08
CA TYR A 164 -14.40 -23.18 -4.46
C TYR A 164 -15.18 -24.30 -3.76
N GLU A 165 -14.81 -25.56 -3.95
CA GLU A 165 -15.49 -26.72 -3.33
C GLU A 165 -15.35 -26.75 -1.78
N ASN A 166 -14.54 -25.87 -1.20
CA ASN A 166 -14.31 -25.78 0.25
C ASN A 166 -14.69 -24.41 0.84
N ASP A 167 -15.34 -23.53 0.08
CA ASP A 167 -15.81 -22.23 0.58
C ASP A 167 -17.22 -22.29 1.21
N ASP A 168 -17.89 -23.45 1.17
CA ASP A 168 -19.16 -23.66 1.85
C ASP A 168 -18.95 -23.80 3.36
N ILE A 169 -19.38 -22.78 4.12
CA ILE A 169 -19.54 -22.89 5.56
C ILE A 169 -20.58 -24.00 5.82
N PRO A 170 -20.23 -25.10 6.51
CA PRO A 170 -21.16 -26.21 6.68
C PRO A 170 -22.39 -25.72 7.46
N GLN A 171 -23.58 -26.15 7.06
CA GLN A 171 -24.85 -25.62 7.57
C GLN A 171 -24.96 -25.69 9.11
N GLU A 172 -24.30 -26.66 9.74
CA GLU A 172 -24.19 -26.78 11.19
C GLU A 172 -23.52 -25.56 11.85
N GLN A 173 -22.50 -24.95 11.22
CA GLN A 173 -21.84 -23.75 11.70
C GLN A 173 -22.80 -22.55 11.60
N VAL A 174 -23.55 -22.45 10.50
CA VAL A 174 -24.55 -21.39 10.30
C VAL A 174 -25.64 -21.48 11.35
N VAL A 175 -26.17 -22.69 11.60
CA VAL A 175 -27.19 -22.95 12.63
C VAL A 175 -26.65 -22.62 14.02
N ARG A 176 -25.40 -22.99 14.32
CA ARG A 176 -24.76 -22.66 15.61
C ARG A 176 -24.62 -21.16 15.81
N ILE A 177 -24.15 -20.44 14.79
CA ILE A 177 -24.04 -18.97 14.83
C ILE A 177 -25.43 -18.35 15.06
N TYR A 178 -26.46 -18.83 14.35
CA TYR A 178 -27.81 -18.30 14.50
C TYR A 178 -28.40 -18.56 15.89
N GLN A 179 -28.24 -19.77 16.44
CA GLN A 179 -28.68 -20.09 17.80
C GLN A 179 -27.93 -19.27 18.86
N GLU A 180 -26.62 -19.05 18.69
CA GLU A 180 -25.82 -18.22 19.59
C GLU A 180 -26.30 -16.76 19.59
N GLU A 181 -26.59 -16.21 18.41
CA GLU A 181 -27.13 -14.84 18.29
C GLU A 181 -28.55 -14.72 18.86
N LEU A 182 -29.41 -15.73 18.67
CA LEU A 182 -30.73 -15.78 19.31
C LEU A 182 -30.64 -15.88 20.83
N ALA A 183 -29.72 -16.69 21.36
CA ALA A 183 -29.50 -16.81 22.80
C ALA A 183 -28.99 -15.50 23.41
N LYS A 184 -28.11 -14.77 22.71
CA LYS A 184 -27.68 -13.42 23.12
C LYS A 184 -28.83 -12.42 23.15
N LEU A 185 -29.75 -12.50 22.18
CA LEU A 185 -30.93 -11.63 22.13
C LEU A 185 -31.90 -11.91 23.27
N MET A 186 -32.11 -13.20 23.58
CA MET A 186 -32.96 -13.64 24.69
C MET A 186 -32.32 -13.38 26.06
N GLY A 187 -30.99 -13.51 26.18
CA GLY A 187 -30.24 -13.20 27.39
C GLY A 187 -30.20 -11.70 27.71
N ARG A 188 -30.11 -10.83 26.69
CA ARG A 188 -30.23 -9.38 26.87
C ARG A 188 -31.62 -8.94 27.34
N ARG A 189 -32.68 -9.63 26.93
CA ARG A 189 -34.04 -9.32 27.41
C ARG A 189 -34.25 -9.64 28.89
N PHE A 190 -33.48 -10.56 29.47
CA PHE A 190 -33.56 -10.84 30.90
C PHE A 190 -32.73 -9.85 31.74
N GLU A 191 -31.58 -9.41 31.23
CA GLU A 191 -30.73 -8.44 31.95
C GLU A 191 -31.32 -7.00 31.95
N ASP A 192 -31.95 -6.56 30.86
CA ASP A 192 -32.62 -5.25 30.81
C ASP A 192 -33.85 -5.18 31.74
N SER A 193 -34.50 -6.32 32.01
CA SER A 193 -35.68 -6.40 32.89
C SER A 193 -35.34 -6.43 34.40
N MET A 194 -34.06 -6.54 34.77
CA MET A 194 -33.59 -6.60 36.17
C MET A 194 -32.90 -5.30 36.65
N ARG A 195 -32.83 -4.24 35.82
CA ARG A 195 -32.29 -2.92 36.23
C ARG A 195 -33.37 -1.85 36.43
N GLY A 196 -34.61 -2.28 36.65
CA GLY A 196 -35.78 -1.41 36.78
C GLY A 196 -36.44 -1.43 38.15
N GLU A 197 -35.70 -1.34 39.25
CA GLU A 197 -36.24 -0.87 40.54
C GLU A 197 -35.09 -0.42 41.46
N GLN A 198 -34.92 0.89 41.60
CA GLN A 198 -34.30 1.48 42.79
C GLN A 198 -34.94 2.84 43.07
N THR A 199 -36.02 2.75 43.83
CA THR A 199 -36.57 3.70 44.81
C THR A 199 -35.64 4.85 45.19
N TYR A 200 -36.08 6.08 44.98
CA TYR A 200 -35.53 7.27 45.66
C TYR A 200 -36.25 7.45 47.01
N PRO A 201 -35.55 7.40 48.16
CA PRO A 201 -36.10 7.92 49.40
C PRO A 201 -35.99 9.44 49.37
N GLY A 202 -37.11 10.12 49.63
CA GLY A 202 -37.13 11.57 49.79
C GLY A 202 -36.38 12.01 51.05
N LEU A 203 -35.93 13.27 51.05
CA LEU A 203 -35.69 14.05 52.25
C LEU A 203 -36.01 15.53 51.96
N LEU A 204 -37.01 16.00 52.71
CA LEU A 204 -37.37 17.35 53.18
C LEU A 204 -36.57 18.55 52.66
#